data_AF-A0ABD2P392-F1
#
_entry.id   AF-A0ABD2P392-F1
#
_cell.length_a   1.000
_cell.length_b   1.000
_cell.length_c   1.000
_cell.angle_alpha   90.00
_cell.angle_beta   90.00
_cell.angle_gamma   90.00
#
_symmetry.space_group_name_H-M   'P 1'
#
loop_
_entity.id
_entity.type
_entity.pdbx_description
1 polymer ?
#
loop_
_entity_poly.entity_id
_entity_poly.type
_entity_poly.pdbx_seq_one_letter_code
_entity_poly.pdbx_strand_id
1 'polypeptide(L)'
;MDELKTFISRKVHDVIILVETWLKEELTELFQIKNYRSVHSCRSTKSGGGSAIYVRKNLDFTVSLCETVEKVNNFVKITLKDSNASFCAIYRQNKSDIDTFFFVS
;
A
#
# COMPACT_ATOMS: atom_id res chain seq x y z
N MET A 1 -12.94 9.64 -2.49
CA MET A 1 -12.92 8.45 -1.61
C MET A 1 -14.26 7.72 -1.55
N ASP A 2 -15.38 8.42 -1.49
CA ASP A 2 -16.69 7.76 -1.38
C ASP A 2 -17.03 6.90 -2.60
N GLU A 3 -16.74 7.37 -3.81
CA GLU A 3 -16.89 6.58 -5.03
C GLU A 3 -16.03 5.30 -5.03
N LEU A 4 -14.79 5.39 -4.52
CA LEU A 4 -13.90 4.24 -4.38
C LEU A 4 -14.46 3.24 -3.37
N LYS A 5 -14.95 3.71 -2.22
CA LYS A 5 -15.62 2.86 -1.22
C LYS A 5 -16.85 2.18 -1.82
N THR A 6 -17.65 2.90 -2.59
CA THR A 6 -18.80 2.35 -3.31
C THR A 6 -18.37 1.29 -4.33
N PHE A 7 -17.35 1.54 -5.14
CA PHE A 7 -16.83 0.57 -6.10
C PHE A 7 -16.35 -0.71 -5.41
N ILE A 8 -15.54 -0.58 -4.36
CA ILE A 8 -15.02 -1.70 -3.58
C ILE A 8 -16.16 -2.47 -2.90
N SER A 9 -17.20 -1.79 -2.41
CA SER A 9 -18.34 -2.47 -1.76
C SER A 9 -19.13 -3.37 -2.70
N ARG A 10 -19.07 -3.14 -4.01
CA ARG A 10 -19.82 -3.90 -5.04
C ARG A 10 -19.10 -5.18 -5.47
N LYS A 11 -17.86 -5.40 -5.03
CA LYS A 11 -16.99 -6.50 -5.46
C LYS A 11 -16.23 -7.04 -4.26
N VAL A 12 -16.25 -8.37 -4.10
CA VAL A 12 -15.51 -9.01 -3.01
C VAL A 12 -14.07 -9.19 -3.47
N HIS A 13 -13.15 -8.43 -2.87
CA HIS A 13 -11.71 -8.54 -3.10
C HIS A 13 -11.05 -9.04 -1.82
N ASP A 14 -10.03 -9.88 -1.97
CA ASP A 14 -9.25 -10.37 -0.84
C ASP A 14 -8.15 -9.38 -0.45
N VAL A 15 -7.51 -8.79 -1.47
CA VAL A 15 -6.46 -7.79 -1.34
C VAL A 15 -6.74 -6.64 -2.32
N ILE A 16 -6.58 -5.40 -1.87
CA ILE A 16 -6.68 -4.19 -2.68
C ILE A 16 -5.40 -3.40 -2.50
N ILE A 17 -4.79 -3.01 -3.61
CA ILE A 17 -3.52 -2.28 -3.63
C ILE A 17 -3.78 -0.90 -4.25
N LEU A 18 -3.46 0.15 -3.50
CA LEU A 18 -3.52 1.53 -3.95
C LEU A 18 -2.13 2.14 -3.95
N VAL A 19 -1.81 2.89 -4.99
CA VAL A 19 -0.61 3.70 -5.12
C VAL A 19 -1.02 5.16 -5.30
N GLU A 20 -0.10 6.10 -5.07
CA GLU A 20 -0.40 7.54 -5.14
C GLU A 20 -1.51 7.94 -4.17
N THR A 21 -1.46 7.42 -2.94
CA THR A 21 -2.49 7.69 -1.92
C THR A 21 -2.44 9.12 -1.37
N TRP A 22 -1.26 9.74 -1.42
CA TRP A 22 -0.98 11.11 -0.94
C TRP A 22 -1.36 11.31 0.53
N LEU A 23 -1.39 10.21 1.29
CA LEU A 23 -1.73 10.22 2.70
C LEU A 23 -0.51 10.53 3.56
N LYS A 24 -0.76 11.31 4.61
CA LYS A 24 0.14 11.44 5.76
C LYS A 24 -0.24 10.39 6.80
N GLU A 25 0.74 9.96 7.58
CA GLU A 25 0.57 8.92 8.61
C GLU A 25 -0.58 9.25 9.58
N GLU A 26 -0.63 10.50 10.05
CA GLU A 26 -1.67 11.06 10.93
C GLU A 26 -3.10 11.01 10.35
N LEU A 27 -3.24 10.85 9.04
CA LEU A 27 -4.54 10.81 8.36
C LEU A 27 -4.99 9.39 8.01
N THR A 28 -4.11 8.38 8.13
CA THR A 28 -4.39 7.00 7.64
C THR A 28 -5.64 6.37 8.28
N GLU A 29 -5.94 6.69 9.53
CA GLU A 29 -7.12 6.21 10.24
C GLU A 29 -8.44 6.72 9.64
N LEU A 30 -8.42 7.88 8.95
CA LEU A 30 -9.61 8.43 8.29
C LEU A 30 -9.94 7.71 6.96
N PHE A 31 -8.99 6.94 6.42
CA PHE A 31 -9.08 6.28 5.11
C PHE A 31 -9.26 4.76 5.22
N GLN A 32 -9.92 4.29 6.29
CA GLN A 32 -10.28 2.88 6.44
C GLN A 32 -11.42 2.47 5.50
N ILE A 33 -11.35 1.21 5.05
CA ILE A 33 -12.39 0.57 4.24
C ILE A 33 -13.05 -0.51 5.09
N LYS A 34 -14.38 -0.48 5.16
CA LYS A 34 -15.16 -1.45 5.93
C LYS A 34 -14.81 -2.88 5.51
N ASN A 35 -14.58 -3.75 6.50
CA ASN A 35 -14.20 -5.17 6.34
C ASN A 35 -12.77 -5.43 5.86
N TYR A 36 -11.90 -4.42 5.82
CA TYR A 36 -10.48 -4.58 5.55
C TYR A 36 -9.63 -4.11 6.73
N ARG A 37 -8.42 -4.65 6.83
CA ARG A 37 -7.29 -4.10 7.57
C ARG A 37 -6.37 -3.43 6.56
N SER A 38 -5.70 -2.34 6.94
CA SER A 38 -4.83 -1.61 6.01
C SER A 38 -3.41 -1.47 6.52
N VAL A 39 -2.46 -1.44 5.60
CA VAL A 39 -1.04 -1.11 5.83
C VAL A 39 -0.69 0.02 4.89
N HIS A 40 -0.11 1.09 5.42
CA HIS A 40 0.22 2.29 4.65
C HIS A 40 1.73 2.52 4.66
N SER A 41 2.27 2.85 3.49
CA SER A 41 3.61 3.42 3.33
C SER A 41 3.40 4.89 3.01
N CYS A 42 3.54 5.74 4.04
CA CYS A 42 3.36 7.19 3.92
C CYS A 42 4.72 7.87 3.78
N ARG A 43 4.76 9.00 3.06
CA ARG A 43 5.97 9.82 2.98
C ARG A 43 5.96 10.88 4.07
N SER A 44 7.03 10.94 4.84
CA SER A 44 7.21 11.91 5.92
C SER A 44 7.70 13.30 5.44
N THR A 45 8.39 13.38 4.30
CA THR A 45 9.19 14.57 3.95
C THR A 45 8.72 15.35 2.72
N LYS A 46 7.84 14.80 1.87
CA LYS A 46 7.39 15.46 0.63
C LYS A 46 5.92 15.18 0.34
N SER A 47 5.27 16.14 -0.33
CA SER A 47 3.93 15.99 -0.89
C SER A 47 3.92 15.00 -2.07
N GLY A 48 2.84 14.21 -2.18
CA GLY A 48 2.61 13.24 -3.25
C GLY A 48 3.32 11.89 -3.06
N GLY A 49 2.83 10.83 -3.72
CA GLY A 49 3.28 9.45 -3.52
C GLY A 49 2.48 8.69 -2.46
N GLY A 50 3.11 7.70 -1.83
CA GLY A 50 2.49 6.81 -0.86
C GLY A 50 1.79 5.61 -1.50
N SER A 51 1.64 4.56 -0.72
CA SER A 51 0.96 3.32 -1.13
C SER A 51 0.24 2.69 0.05
N ALA A 52 -0.85 1.98 -0.22
CA ALA A 52 -1.61 1.27 0.80
C ALA A 52 -2.02 -0.11 0.29
N ILE A 53 -1.96 -1.10 1.18
CA ILE A 53 -2.54 -2.43 0.96
C ILE A 53 -3.68 -2.63 1.95
N TYR A 54 -4.85 -2.98 1.43
CA TYR A 54 -6.01 -3.36 2.22
C TYR A 54 -6.23 -4.86 2.08
N VAL A 55 -6.27 -5.57 3.20
CA VAL A 55 -6.46 -7.03 3.28
C VAL A 55 -7.78 -7.30 3.98
N ARG A 56 -8.62 -8.17 3.40
CA ARG A 56 -9.92 -8.52 3.99
C ARG A 56 -9.74 -9.09 5.40
N LYS A 57 -10.61 -8.69 6.34
CA LYS A 57 -10.45 -8.98 7.79
C LYS A 57 -10.39 -10.47 8.15
N ASN A 58 -10.92 -11.36 7.32
CA ASN A 58 -10.89 -12.81 7.53
C ASN A 58 -9.61 -13.48 7.02
N LEU A 59 -8.66 -12.72 6.45
CA LEU A 59 -7.38 -13.23 5.97
C LEU A 59 -6.27 -12.70 6.87
N ASP A 60 -5.46 -13.60 7.41
CA ASP A 60 -4.29 -13.23 8.18
C ASP A 60 -3.06 -13.00 7.31
N PHE A 61 -2.26 -12.02 7.71
CA PHE A 61 -1.06 -11.63 6.99
C PHE A 61 0.04 -11.17 7.95
N THR A 62 1.27 -11.18 7.46
CA THR A 62 2.42 -10.51 8.06
C THR A 62 2.82 -9.33 7.19
N VAL A 63 3.33 -8.28 7.81
CA VAL A 63 3.87 -7.11 7.10
C VAL A 63 5.37 -7.27 7.00
N SER A 64 5.90 -7.11 5.80
CA SER A 64 7.33 -6.94 5.56
C SER A 64 7.51 -5.50 5.09
N LEU A 65 7.95 -4.64 6.01
CA LEU A 65 8.44 -3.33 5.65
C LEU A 65 9.81 -3.55 5.02
N CYS A 66 9.96 -3.27 3.72
CA CYS A 66 11.31 -3.14 3.17
C CYS A 66 11.81 -1.77 3.58
N GLU A 67 12.83 -1.77 4.43
CA GLU A 67 13.62 -0.57 4.67
C GLU A 67 14.15 -0.09 3.33
N THR A 68 13.84 1.16 3.05
CA THR A 68 14.22 1.87 1.85
C THR A 68 15.71 1.77 1.60
N VAL A 69 16.10 1.11 0.51
CA VAL A 69 17.31 1.53 -0.21
C VAL A 69 17.05 2.98 -0.61
N GLU A 70 17.95 3.86 -0.18
CA GLU A 70 17.85 5.31 -0.24
C GLU A 70 16.98 5.82 -1.40
N LYS A 71 15.82 6.41 -1.07
CA LYS A 71 14.88 7.18 -1.94
C LYS A 71 13.62 6.49 -2.46
N VAL A 72 13.33 5.22 -2.19
CA VAL A 72 12.06 4.57 -2.61
C VAL A 72 11.06 4.43 -1.44
N ASN A 73 10.64 5.54 -0.84
CA ASN A 73 9.73 5.56 0.34
C ASN A 73 8.30 5.07 0.08
N ASN A 74 8.03 4.35 -1.01
CA ASN A 74 6.69 3.91 -1.40
C ASN A 74 6.70 2.41 -1.69
N PHE A 75 7.23 1.65 -0.75
CA PHE A 75 7.18 0.19 -0.78
C PHE A 75 6.46 -0.31 0.47
N VAL A 76 5.54 -1.24 0.28
CA VAL A 76 4.99 -2.09 1.36
C VAL A 76 4.73 -3.47 0.81
N LYS A 77 5.07 -4.51 1.58
CA LYS A 77 4.78 -5.90 1.24
C LYS A 77 4.01 -6.56 2.38
N ILE A 78 3.05 -7.39 2.02
CA ILE A 78 2.38 -8.31 2.94
C ILE A 78 2.48 -9.74 2.40
N THR A 79 2.49 -10.70 3.30
CA THR A 79 2.41 -12.13 2.96
C THR A 79 1.24 -12.73 3.72
N LEU A 80 0.33 -13.40 3.03
CA LEU A 80 -0.78 -14.10 3.70
C LEU A 80 -0.20 -15.26 4.54
N LYS A 81 -0.82 -15.59 5.68
CA LYS A 81 -0.31 -16.68 6.53
C LYS A 81 -0.72 -18.06 6.03
N ASP A 82 -1.94 -18.17 5.51
CA ASP A 82 -2.52 -19.44 5.08
C ASP A 82 -2.13 -19.82 3.64
N SER A 83 -1.31 -19.00 2.99
CA SER A 83 -0.76 -19.28 1.66
C SER A 83 0.62 -18.64 1.51
N ASN A 84 1.47 -19.18 0.66
CA ASN A 84 2.74 -18.52 0.31
C ASN A 84 2.54 -17.34 -0.68
N ALA A 85 1.34 -16.76 -0.75
CA ALA A 85 1.05 -15.62 -1.61
C ALA A 85 1.50 -14.32 -0.94
N SER A 86 2.36 -13.57 -1.64
CA SER A 86 2.81 -12.25 -1.21
C SER A 86 2.36 -11.16 -2.17
N PHE A 87 2.00 -10.01 -1.63
CA PHE A 87 1.54 -8.84 -2.36
C PHE A 87 2.40 -7.66 -1.99
N CYS A 88 2.83 -6.87 -2.98
CA CYS A 88 3.57 -5.64 -2.75
C CYS A 88 2.90 -4.47 -3.47
N ALA A 89 2.99 -3.30 -2.84
CA ALA A 89 2.67 -2.03 -3.44
C ALA A 89 3.99 -1.27 -3.62
N ILE A 90 4.28 -0.90 -4.86
CA ILE A 90 5.51 -0.21 -5.23
C ILE A 90 5.12 0.95 -6.14
N TYR A 91 5.54 2.16 -5.78
CA TYR A 91 5.25 3.34 -6.58
C TYR A 91 6.52 4.12 -6.92
N ARG A 92 6.76 4.28 -8.23
CA ARG A 92 7.85 5.09 -8.79
C ARG A 92 7.42 6.54 -8.93
N GLN A 93 8.19 7.46 -8.36
CA GLN A 93 7.97 8.88 -8.60
C GLN A 93 8.31 9.25 -10.05
N ASN A 94 7.55 10.16 -10.66
CA ASN A 94 7.76 10.56 -12.06
C ASN A 94 9.19 11.09 -12.37
N LYS A 95 9.93 11.56 -11.36
CA LYS A 95 11.30 12.09 -11.50
C LYS A 95 12.39 11.17 -10.94
N SER A 96 12.04 10.00 -10.39
CA SER A 96 13.07 9.06 -9.92
C SER A 96 13.63 8.26 -11.08
N ASP A 97 14.92 7.95 -10.98
CA ASP A 97 15.62 7.10 -11.94
C ASP A 97 14.94 5.73 -12.09
N ILE A 98 14.76 5.29 -13.34
CA ILE A 98 14.05 4.06 -13.67
C ILE A 98 14.87 2.82 -13.32
N ASP A 99 16.19 2.89 -13.51
CA ASP A 99 17.09 1.76 -13.28
C ASP A 99 17.21 1.50 -11.78
N THR A 100 17.38 2.56 -10.98
CA THR A 100 17.34 2.50 -9.52
C THR A 100 16.02 1.90 -9.02
N PHE A 101 14.88 2.24 -9.66
CA PHE A 101 13.58 1.71 -9.27
C PHE A 101 13.48 0.19 -9.47
N PHE A 102 13.90 -0.34 -10.62
CA PHE A 102 13.85 -1.78 -10.90
C PHE A 102 14.94 -2.59 -10.19
N PHE A 103 16.04 -1.98 -9.76
CA PHE A 103 17.11 -2.70 -9.08
C PHE A 103 16.82 -2.96 -7.59
N VAL A 104 15.88 -2.23 -7.00
CA VAL A 104 15.54 -2.31 -5.56
C VAL A 104 14.14 -2.86 -5.27
N SER A 105 13.38 -3.25 -6.31
CA SER A 105 12.04 -3.84 -6.20
C SER A 105 12.05 -5.34 -6.51
#